data_AF-A0A853IDT2-F1
#
_entry.id   AF-A0A853IDT2-F1
#
_cell.length_a   1.000
_cell.length_b   1.000
_cell.length_c   1.000
_cell.angle_alpha   90.00
_cell.angle_beta   90.00
_cell.angle_gamma   90.00
#
_symmetry.space_group_name_H-M   'P 1'
#
loop_
_entity.id
_entity.type
_entity.pdbx_description
1 polymer ?
#
loop_
_entity_poly.entity_id
_entity_poly.type
_entity_poly.pdbx_seq_one_letter_code
_entity_poly.pdbx_strand_id
1 'polypeptide(L)'
;SFTFSASVVVNLVLKLPFDELTVTTRNYITLKAARIFQDRIIGANDLHGYQKQDEEEARRLFLDEVDTEKYNIFHGPMRYDLQRDLF
;
A
#
# COMPACT_ATOMS: atom_id res chain seq x y z
N SER A 1 -0.14 16.94 -32.13
CA SER A 1 -0.80 15.86 -31.37
C SER A 1 0.21 14.77 -31.11
N PHE A 2 0.03 13.98 -30.04
CA PHE A 2 0.89 12.84 -29.77
C PHE A 2 0.22 11.59 -30.35
N THR A 3 0.81 11.01 -31.38
CA THR A 3 0.25 9.84 -32.09
C THR A 3 1.13 8.62 -31.85
N PHE A 4 0.55 7.57 -31.28
CA PHE A 4 1.23 6.29 -31.12
C PHE A 4 1.11 5.50 -32.43
N SER A 5 2.25 5.13 -33.02
CA SER A 5 2.33 4.34 -34.26
C SER A 5 2.27 2.82 -34.01
N ALA A 6 2.44 2.37 -32.76
CA ALA A 6 2.41 0.98 -32.35
C ALA A 6 1.90 0.85 -30.89
N SER A 7 1.54 -0.37 -30.49
CA SER A 7 1.11 -0.66 -29.12
C SER A 7 2.29 -0.51 -28.14
N VAL A 8 2.05 0.19 -27.03
CA VAL A 8 3.03 0.38 -25.95
C VAL A 8 2.58 -0.45 -24.76
N VAL A 9 3.46 -1.36 -24.32
CA VAL A 9 3.24 -2.14 -23.10
C VAL A 9 3.72 -1.30 -21.92
N VAL A 10 2.84 -1.07 -20.94
CA VAL A 10 3.12 -0.25 -19.75
C VAL A 10 2.66 -0.95 -18.49
N ASN A 11 3.35 -0.66 -17.39
CA ASN A 11 2.87 -0.95 -16.05
C ASN A 11 2.06 0.27 -15.58
N LEU A 12 0.75 0.10 -15.45
CA LEU A 12 -0.16 1.19 -15.11
C LEU A 12 -0.73 0.98 -13.71
N VAL A 13 -0.71 2.03 -12.89
CA VAL A 13 -1.37 2.05 -11.58
C VAL A 13 -2.76 2.64 -11.73
N LEU A 14 -3.79 1.82 -11.54
CA LEU A 14 -5.20 2.25 -11.58
C LEU A 14 -5.67 2.68 -10.19
N LYS A 15 -6.44 3.76 -10.13
CA LYS A 15 -7.14 4.17 -8.91
C LYS A 15 -8.44 3.38 -8.82
N LEU A 16 -8.49 2.39 -7.92
CA LEU A 16 -9.70 1.64 -7.64
C LEU A 16 -10.63 2.38 -6.65
N PRO A 17 -11.95 2.22 -6.75
CA PRO A 17 -12.90 2.60 -5.71
C PRO A 17 -12.60 1.89 -4.38
N PHE A 18 -12.96 2.52 -3.25
CA PHE A 18 -12.70 1.96 -1.92
C PHE A 18 -13.38 0.60 -1.71
N ASP A 19 -14.55 0.43 -2.30
CA ASP A 19 -15.42 -0.73 -2.12
C ASP A 19 -14.87 -1.99 -2.84
N GLU A 20 -14.00 -1.77 -3.83
CA GLU A 20 -13.34 -2.84 -4.61
C GLU A 20 -12.03 -3.31 -3.96
N LEU A 21 -11.57 -2.65 -2.90
CA LEU A 21 -10.36 -3.06 -2.17
C LEU A 21 -10.63 -4.26 -1.27
N THR A 22 -9.58 -5.03 -0.96
CA THR A 22 -9.66 -6.12 0.02
C THR A 22 -10.00 -5.59 1.41
N VAL A 23 -10.50 -6.48 2.28
CA VAL A 23 -10.92 -6.11 3.63
C VAL A 23 -9.75 -5.56 4.45
N THR A 24 -8.57 -6.17 4.36
CA THR A 24 -7.35 -5.70 5.06
C THR A 24 -6.90 -4.33 4.56
N THR A 25 -6.93 -4.11 3.25
CA THR A 25 -6.59 -2.82 2.64
C THR A 25 -7.51 -1.71 3.14
N ARG A 26 -8.83 -1.95 3.12
CA ARG A 26 -9.82 -0.99 3.64
C ARG A 26 -9.61 -0.69 5.11
N ASN A 27 -9.33 -1.72 5.91
CA ASN A 27 -9.09 -1.56 7.35
C ASN A 27 -7.86 -0.67 7.62
N TYR A 28 -6.74 -0.95 6.95
CA TYR A 28 -5.52 -0.14 7.07
C TYR A 28 -5.75 1.32 6.64
N ILE A 29 -6.41 1.56 5.50
CA ILE A 29 -6.74 2.91 5.03
C ILE A 29 -7.59 3.65 6.07
N THR A 30 -8.58 2.98 6.66
CA THR A 30 -9.50 3.57 7.64
C THR A 30 -8.77 3.96 8.93
N LEU A 31 -7.95 3.07 9.50
CA LEU A 31 -7.19 3.36 10.72
C LEU A 31 -6.18 4.48 10.51
N LYS A 32 -5.50 4.48 9.36
CA LYS A 32 -4.59 5.56 8.99
C LYS A 32 -5.31 6.90 8.82
N ALA A 33 -6.47 6.90 8.17
CA ALA A 33 -7.30 8.09 8.04
C ALA A 33 -7.78 8.61 9.40
N ALA A 34 -8.20 7.71 10.30
CA ALA A 34 -8.60 8.05 11.66
C ALA A 34 -7.46 8.70 12.44
N ARG A 35 -6.25 8.13 12.40
CA ARG A 35 -5.08 8.72 13.04
C ARG A 35 -4.77 10.12 12.50
N ILE A 36 -4.70 10.28 11.17
CA ILE A 36 -4.43 11.60 10.55
C ILE A 36 -5.50 12.61 10.94
N PHE A 37 -6.77 12.20 11.01
CA PHE A 37 -7.86 13.08 11.41
C PHE A 37 -7.71 13.53 12.86
N GLN A 38 -7.41 12.60 13.78
CA GLN A 38 -7.26 12.93 15.19
C GLN A 38 -6.03 13.78 15.47
N ASP A 39 -4.90 13.50 14.83
CA ASP A 39 -3.68 14.28 14.94
C ASP A 39 -3.89 15.73 14.49
N ARG A 40 -4.68 15.93 13.43
CA ARG A 40 -4.94 17.26 12.86
C ARG A 40 -6.02 18.04 13.59
N ILE A 41 -7.02 17.38 14.17
CA ILE A 41 -8.22 18.04 14.71
C ILE A 41 -8.23 18.07 16.24
N ILE A 42 -7.79 17.00 16.90
CA ILE A 42 -7.97 16.81 18.34
C ILE A 42 -6.68 17.15 19.10
N GLY A 43 -5.51 16.84 18.55
CA GLY A 43 -4.22 17.16 19.16
C GLY A 43 -3.98 16.46 20.52
N ALA A 44 -4.69 15.36 20.80
CA ALA A 44 -4.56 14.61 22.05
C ALA A 44 -3.41 13.60 21.97
N ASN A 45 -2.28 13.92 22.60
CA ASN A 45 -1.08 13.08 22.61
C ASN A 45 -1.30 11.70 23.28
N ASP A 46 -2.23 11.59 24.25
CA ASP A 46 -2.43 10.35 25.00
C ASP A 46 -3.10 9.24 24.19
N LEU A 47 -3.91 9.59 23.19
CA LEU A 47 -4.63 8.62 22.35
C LEU A 47 -3.79 8.14 21.15
N HIS A 48 -2.68 8.82 20.86
CA HIS A 48 -1.81 8.54 19.71
C HIS A 48 -1.08 7.19 19.85
N GLY A 49 -0.80 6.73 21.07
CA GLY A 49 -0.07 5.47 21.32
C GLY A 49 -0.82 4.23 20.83
N TYR A 50 -2.10 4.10 21.21
CA TYR A 50 -2.93 2.94 20.87
C TYR A 50 -3.22 2.87 19.37
N GLN A 51 -3.52 4.01 18.74
CA GLN A 51 -3.84 4.06 17.31
C GLN A 51 -2.66 3.70 16.43
N LYS A 52 -1.45 4.05 16.85
CA LYS A 52 -0.24 3.67 16.13
C LYS A 52 -0.05 2.16 16.17
N GLN A 53 -0.33 1.50 17.29
CA GLN A 53 -0.25 0.03 17.40
C GLN A 53 -1.29 -0.65 16.50
N ASP A 54 -2.53 -0.17 16.52
CA ASP A 54 -3.61 -0.69 15.68
C ASP A 54 -3.31 -0.51 14.18
N GLU A 55 -2.78 0.67 13.80
CA GLU A 55 -2.35 0.93 12.41
C GLU A 55 -1.20 -0.01 11.98
N GLU A 56 -0.22 -0.24 12.86
CA GLU A 56 0.91 -1.14 12.58
C GLU A 56 0.45 -2.60 12.43
N GLU A 57 -0.52 -3.04 13.24
CA GLU A 57 -1.12 -4.36 13.10
C GLU A 57 -1.91 -4.50 11.80
N ALA A 58 -2.76 -3.53 11.46
CA ALA A 58 -3.50 -3.54 10.21
C ALA A 58 -2.58 -3.49 8.98
N ARG A 59 -1.47 -2.76 9.07
CA ARG A 59 -0.44 -2.74 8.01
C ARG A 59 0.21 -4.10 7.83
N ARG A 60 0.51 -4.81 8.92
CA ARG A 60 1.09 -6.16 8.86
C ARG A 60 0.15 -7.13 8.14
N LEU A 61 -1.13 -7.11 8.50
CA LEU A 61 -2.15 -7.95 7.87
C LEU A 61 -2.33 -7.63 6.38
N PHE A 62 -2.30 -6.35 6.01
CA PHE A 62 -2.33 -5.94 4.61
C PHE A 62 -1.11 -6.47 3.83
N LEU A 63 0.10 -6.36 4.39
CA LEU A 63 1.31 -6.87 3.75
C LEU A 63 1.28 -8.39 3.58
N ASP A 64 0.81 -9.13 4.59
CA ASP A 64 0.67 -10.59 4.51
C ASP A 64 -0.28 -11.03 3.38
N GLU A 65 -1.39 -10.32 3.19
CA GLU A 65 -2.33 -10.60 2.11
C GLU A 65 -1.78 -10.21 0.72
N VAL A 66 -0.98 -9.15 0.64
CA VAL A 66 -0.32 -8.73 -0.62
C VAL A 66 0.84 -9.66 -0.98
N ASP A 67 1.65 -10.05 0.00
CA ASP A 67 2.80 -10.96 -0.17
C ASP A 67 2.36 -12.41 -0.45
N THR A 68 1.06 -12.70 -0.37
CA THR A 68 0.48 -13.98 -0.82
C THR A 68 0.64 -14.19 -2.33
N GLU A 69 0.96 -13.14 -3.11
CA GLU A 69 1.47 -13.31 -4.47
C GLU A 69 2.73 -14.19 -4.43
N LYS A 70 2.61 -15.44 -4.91
CA LYS A 70 3.67 -16.44 -4.91
C LYS A 70 4.83 -16.03 -5.80
N TYR A 71 5.69 -15.20 -5.27
CA TYR A 71 6.95 -14.84 -5.89
C TYR A 71 7.91 -16.01 -5.75
N ASN A 72 8.14 -16.74 -6.85
CA ASN A 72 9.27 -17.65 -6.91
C ASN A 72 10.56 -16.84 -6.75
N ILE A 73 11.54 -17.36 -6.01
CA ILE A 73 12.87 -16.72 -5.80
C ILE A 73 13.54 -16.34 -7.14
N PHE A 74 13.20 -17.03 -8.24
CA PHE A 74 13.72 -16.79 -9.58
C PHE A 74 12.83 -15.88 -10.47
N HIS A 75 11.56 -15.64 -10.11
CA HIS A 75 10.58 -14.93 -10.95
C HIS A 75 9.76 -13.85 -10.20
N GLY A 76 10.08 -13.54 -8.95
CA GLY A 76 9.47 -12.48 -8.16
C GLY A 76 9.99 -11.06 -8.45
N PRO A 77 9.32 -10.02 -7.93
CA PRO A 77 9.67 -8.61 -8.08
C PRO A 77 11.00 -8.26 -7.39
N MET A 78 11.57 -9.17 -6.59
CA MET A 78 12.94 -9.09 -6.06
C MET A 78 14.00 -8.89 -7.17
N ARG A 79 13.71 -9.22 -8.43
CA ARG A 79 14.58 -8.88 -9.57
C ARG A 79 14.71 -7.36 -9.78
N TYR A 80 13.66 -6.58 -9.50
CA TYR A 80 13.68 -5.12 -9.69
C TYR A 80 14.39 -4.41 -8.53
N ASP A 81 14.26 -4.88 -7.29
CA ASP A 81 14.91 -4.27 -6.12
C ASP A 81 16.42 -4.53 -6.11
N LEU A 82 16.87 -5.74 -6.47
CA LEU A 82 18.31 -6.05 -6.59
C LEU A 82 19.03 -5.27 -7.70
N GLN A 83 18.31 -4.80 -8.73
CA GLN A 83 18.89 -3.97 -9.79
C GLN A 83 18.99 -2.49 -9.41
N ARG A 84 18.20 -2.03 -8.44
CA ARG A 84 18.22 -0.65 -7.94
C ARG A 84 19.33 -0.41 -6.92
N ASP A 85 19.73 -1.44 -6.17
CA ASP A 85 20.77 -1.37 -5.14
C ASP A 85 22.20 -1.61 -5.68
N LEU A 86 22.36 -1.81 -7.00
CA LEU A 86 23.66 -2.09 -7.64
C LEU A 86 24.23 -0.94 -8.50
N PHE A 87 23.66 0.27 -8.43
CA PHE A 87 24.26 1.49 -9.00
C PHE A 87 23.95 2.73 -8.17
#